data_AF-A0A9P0KJU5-F1
#
_entry.id   AF-A0A9P0KJU5-F1
#
_cell.length_a   1.000
_cell.length_b   1.000
_cell.length_c   1.000
_cell.angle_alpha   90.00
_cell.angle_beta   90.00
_cell.angle_gamma   90.00
#
_symmetry.space_group_name_H-M   'P 1'
#
loop_
_entity.id
_entity.type
_entity.pdbx_description
1 polymer ?
#
loop_
_entity_poly.entity_id
_entity_poly.type
_entity_poly.pdbx_seq_one_letter_code
_entity_poly.pdbx_strand_id
1 'polypeptide(L)'
;MSLFNIEMRFVRKPKDEPYWIVEFPSEVEVKLLASRSVSLRNCIELWAHAPNVQKLHEELKLYPKSLMQPYVQADKSFKIEVDTFCKHFSQKEKVDKLEAFSYLPVDGPVDLKTPDVTFQYIEYYGIIPHCPPEQPYEVFFGRWVASGLRQLIKKLSLKTRKFIGNTSMDPQLSLLMANQAKVTDGSLVVDPFVGSGSLLVAATQFGGYVWGTDIDYLMLHGRTRPSRIHQKTRDRDESVRANMKQYNMEHRYMDVLVTDFATPISSLITMQKK
;
A
#
# COMPACT_ATOMS: atom_id res chain seq x y z
N MET A 1 1.61 8.45 12.04
CA MET A 1 0.87 9.12 13.12
C MET A 1 1.04 10.64 13.08
N SER A 2 2.25 11.20 13.12
CA SER A 2 2.44 12.67 13.21
C SER A 2 1.91 13.51 12.04
N LEU A 3 1.65 12.93 10.85
CA LEU A 3 1.01 13.65 9.74
C LEU A 3 -0.46 13.99 10.05
N PHE A 4 -1.16 13.10 10.75
CA PHE A 4 -2.60 13.19 11.00
C PHE A 4 -2.95 13.31 12.49
N ASN A 5 -1.93 13.37 13.35
CA ASN A 5 -2.09 13.35 14.80
C ASN A 5 -3.00 12.21 15.31
N ILE A 6 -2.87 11.02 14.72
CA ILE A 6 -3.66 9.85 15.10
C ILE A 6 -3.11 9.26 16.40
N GLU A 7 -3.98 9.01 17.37
CA GLU A 7 -3.68 8.24 18.57
C GLU A 7 -3.87 6.74 18.29
N MET A 8 -2.85 5.95 18.58
CA MET A 8 -2.90 4.49 18.40
C MET A 8 -2.23 3.83 19.60
N ARG A 9 -2.96 2.97 20.29
CA ARG A 9 -2.46 2.22 21.45
C ARG A 9 -2.15 0.78 21.04
N PHE A 10 -0.93 0.34 21.29
CA PHE A 10 -0.57 -1.06 21.11
C PHE A 10 -1.09 -1.89 22.28
N VAL A 11 -1.89 -2.92 22.00
CA VAL A 11 -2.35 -3.88 23.02
C VAL A 11 -1.18 -4.76 23.47
N ARG A 12 -0.28 -5.08 22.54
CA ARG A 12 0.97 -5.80 22.79
C ARG A 12 2.10 -5.10 22.05
N LYS A 13 3.31 -5.11 22.63
CA LYS A 13 4.49 -4.55 21.96
C LYS A 13 4.73 -5.29 20.63
N PRO A 14 4.87 -4.57 19.50
CA PRO A 14 5.22 -5.19 18.22
C PRO A 14 6.48 -6.02 18.32
N LYS A 15 6.44 -7.21 17.72
CA LYS A 15 7.58 -8.09 17.50
C LYS A 15 7.84 -8.20 16.00
N ASP A 16 8.70 -9.13 15.60
CA ASP A 16 8.98 -9.46 14.19
C ASP A 16 7.79 -10.15 13.48
N GLU A 17 6.65 -10.28 14.16
CA GLU A 17 5.42 -10.87 13.66
C GLU A 17 4.68 -9.88 12.74
N PRO A 18 4.00 -10.35 11.68
CA PRO A 18 3.39 -9.50 10.66
C PRO A 18 2.06 -8.85 11.12
N TYR A 19 1.57 -9.19 12.31
CA TYR A 19 0.27 -8.75 12.83
C TYR A 19 0.45 -7.89 14.08
N TRP A 20 -0.19 -6.73 14.09
CA TRP A 20 -0.21 -5.84 15.25
C TRP A 20 -1.64 -5.68 15.75
N ILE A 21 -1.86 -5.97 17.03
CA ILE A 21 -3.13 -5.72 17.71
C ILE A 21 -3.04 -4.34 18.35
N VAL A 22 -3.87 -3.45 17.87
CA VAL A 22 -3.87 -2.03 18.24
C VAL A 22 -5.29 -1.56 18.45
N GLU A 23 -5.43 -0.50 19.23
CA GLU A 23 -6.68 0.21 19.45
C GLU A 23 -6.58 1.61 18.85
N PHE A 24 -7.70 2.03 18.27
CA PHE A 24 -7.91 3.38 17.75
C PHE A 24 -9.18 3.97 18.37
N PRO A 25 -9.25 5.30 18.54
CA PRO A 25 -10.47 5.97 18.98
C PRO A 25 -11.65 5.78 18.02
N SER A 26 -11.40 5.65 16.71
CA SER A 26 -12.45 5.51 15.70
C SER A 26 -12.04 4.76 14.43
N GLU A 27 -13.03 4.24 13.68
CA GLU A 27 -12.82 3.65 12.35
C GLU A 27 -12.26 4.66 11.33
N VAL A 28 -12.60 5.95 11.50
CA VAL A 28 -12.17 7.05 10.62
C VAL A 28 -10.64 7.17 10.65
N GLU A 29 -10.03 7.10 11.83
CA GLU A 29 -8.57 7.19 11.99
C GLU A 29 -7.85 5.98 11.40
N VAL A 30 -8.44 4.78 11.51
CA VAL A 30 -7.91 3.57 10.87
C VAL A 30 -7.88 3.75 9.36
N LYS A 31 -8.99 4.22 8.76
CA LYS A 31 -9.07 4.50 7.33
C LYS A 31 -8.08 5.58 6.90
N LEU A 32 -7.94 6.63 7.71
CA LEU A 32 -6.99 7.71 7.45
C LEU A 32 -5.53 7.21 7.50
N LEU A 33 -5.17 6.38 8.48
CA LEU A 33 -3.85 5.74 8.54
C LEU A 33 -3.62 4.85 7.31
N ALA A 34 -4.59 3.99 6.99
CA ALA A 34 -4.51 3.06 5.87
C ALA A 34 -4.36 3.78 4.52
N SER A 35 -5.01 4.94 4.35
CA SER A 35 -4.92 5.80 3.16
C SER A 35 -3.51 6.30 2.85
N ARG A 36 -2.56 6.18 3.78
CA ARG A 36 -1.13 6.52 3.57
C ARG A 36 -0.20 5.33 3.72
N SER A 37 -0.68 4.18 4.17
CA SER A 37 0.18 3.07 4.58
C SER A 37 0.52 2.18 3.39
N VAL A 38 1.75 2.32 2.87
CA VAL A 38 2.23 1.60 1.67
C VAL A 38 2.54 0.12 1.95
N SER A 39 3.05 -0.18 3.14
CA SER A 39 3.43 -1.54 3.56
C SER A 39 2.28 -2.34 4.21
N LEU A 40 1.23 -1.64 4.66
CA LEU A 40 0.06 -2.25 5.27
C LEU A 40 -0.72 -3.07 4.23
N ARG A 41 -1.06 -4.31 4.56
CA ARG A 41 -1.96 -5.13 3.73
C ARG A 41 -3.40 -4.64 3.93
N ASN A 42 -3.89 -4.73 5.16
CA ASN A 42 -5.22 -4.34 5.55
C ASN A 42 -5.32 -4.10 7.07
N CYS A 43 -6.46 -3.58 7.50
CA CYS A 43 -6.87 -3.48 8.88
C CYS A 43 -8.20 -4.22 9.04
N ILE A 44 -8.31 -5.00 10.10
CA ILE A 44 -9.57 -5.63 10.52
C ILE A 44 -9.98 -5.09 11.89
N GLU A 45 -11.28 -4.87 12.07
CA GLU A 45 -11.90 -4.75 13.38
C GLU A 45 -11.91 -6.14 14.00
N LEU A 46 -11.11 -6.33 15.04
CA LEU A 46 -10.90 -7.62 15.68
C LEU A 46 -12.13 -8.00 16.52
N TRP A 47 -12.77 -9.12 16.17
CA TRP A 47 -13.90 -9.66 16.93
C TRP A 47 -13.47 -10.80 17.86
N ALA A 48 -12.52 -11.63 17.43
CA ALA A 48 -11.96 -12.69 18.26
C ALA A 48 -10.49 -12.94 17.92
N HIS A 49 -9.70 -13.33 18.92
CA HIS A 49 -8.28 -13.65 18.80
C HIS A 49 -7.89 -14.70 19.82
N ALA A 50 -7.47 -15.87 19.35
CA ALA A 50 -7.20 -17.02 20.20
C ALA A 50 -5.94 -17.78 19.77
N PRO A 51 -5.36 -18.63 20.66
CA PRO A 51 -4.20 -19.45 20.32
C PRO A 51 -4.56 -20.69 19.48
N ASN A 52 -5.84 -20.97 19.24
CA ASN A 52 -6.30 -22.06 18.39
C ASN A 52 -7.73 -21.83 17.89
N VAL A 53 -8.11 -22.60 16.87
CA VAL A 53 -9.39 -22.50 16.17
C VAL A 53 -10.58 -22.76 17.10
N GLN A 54 -10.49 -23.74 18.00
CA GLN A 54 -11.58 -24.07 18.91
C GLN A 54 -11.92 -22.89 19.83
N LYS A 55 -10.92 -22.33 20.51
CA LYS A 55 -11.10 -21.17 21.40
C LYS A 55 -11.59 -19.94 20.64
N LEU A 56 -11.15 -19.74 19.40
CA LEU A 56 -11.64 -18.65 18.56
C LEU A 56 -13.15 -18.75 18.34
N HIS A 57 -13.66 -19.95 18.05
CA HIS A 57 -15.08 -20.17 17.87
C HIS A 57 -15.87 -19.94 19.17
N GLU A 58 -15.32 -20.33 20.32
CA GLU A 58 -15.89 -20.06 21.64
C GLU A 58 -16.00 -18.55 21.90
N GLU A 59 -14.92 -17.79 21.69
CA GLU A 59 -14.90 -16.33 21.85
C GLU A 59 -15.87 -15.62 20.89
N LEU A 60 -15.89 -16.05 19.62
CA LEU A 60 -16.73 -15.41 18.60
C LEU A 60 -18.22 -15.62 18.88
N LYS A 61 -18.61 -16.74 19.49
CA LYS A 61 -19.99 -17.00 19.94
C LYS A 61 -20.41 -16.09 21.11
N LEU A 62 -19.45 -15.65 21.92
CA LEU A 62 -19.68 -14.74 23.05
C LEU A 62 -19.62 -13.26 22.65
N TYR A 63 -19.09 -12.95 21.47
CA TYR A 63 -18.96 -11.57 21.00
C TYR A 63 -20.34 -10.89 20.88
N PRO A 64 -20.50 -9.63 21.34
CA PRO A 64 -21.80 -8.97 21.38
C PRO A 64 -22.45 -8.87 20.00
N LYS A 65 -23.59 -9.54 19.83
CA LYS A 65 -24.34 -9.52 18.56
C LYS A 65 -24.73 -8.11 18.13
N SER A 66 -25.00 -7.21 19.08
CA SER A 66 -25.32 -5.81 18.79
C SER A 66 -24.22 -5.08 18.02
N LEU A 67 -22.95 -5.45 18.20
CA LEU A 67 -21.82 -4.90 17.46
C LEU A 67 -21.69 -5.49 16.05
N MET A 68 -22.13 -6.74 15.85
CA MET A 68 -22.15 -7.38 14.54
C MET A 68 -23.34 -6.93 13.69
N GLN A 69 -24.49 -6.67 14.32
CA GLN A 69 -25.77 -6.36 13.67
C GLN A 69 -25.68 -5.38 12.48
N PRO A 70 -24.93 -4.26 12.55
CA PRO A 70 -24.81 -3.34 11.43
C PRO A 70 -24.18 -3.94 10.17
N TYR A 71 -23.51 -5.09 10.26
CA TYR A 71 -22.71 -5.67 9.18
C TYR A 71 -23.21 -7.03 8.69
N VAL A 72 -24.27 -7.56 9.31
CA VAL A 72 -24.77 -8.92 9.04
C VAL A 72 -26.24 -8.95 8.60
N GLN A 73 -26.77 -7.77 8.24
CA GLN A 73 -28.16 -7.56 7.82
C GLN A 73 -28.45 -8.28 6.50
N ALA A 74 -29.70 -8.71 6.31
CA ALA A 74 -30.14 -9.48 5.15
C ALA A 74 -29.99 -8.75 3.80
N ASP A 75 -29.95 -7.41 3.81
CA ASP A 75 -29.76 -6.57 2.63
C ASP A 75 -28.29 -6.39 2.24
N LYS A 76 -27.34 -6.81 3.08
CA LYS A 76 -25.91 -6.65 2.85
C LYS A 76 -25.28 -7.93 2.32
N SER A 77 -24.69 -7.86 1.14
CA SER A 77 -23.89 -8.95 0.62
C SER A 77 -22.59 -9.11 1.40
N PHE A 78 -22.11 -10.34 1.57
CA PHE A 78 -20.89 -10.60 2.31
C PHE A 78 -19.98 -11.66 1.68
N LYS A 79 -18.73 -11.65 2.10
CA LYS A 79 -17.81 -12.79 1.97
C LYS A 79 -16.96 -12.95 3.21
N ILE A 80 -16.43 -14.14 3.41
CA ILE A 80 -15.38 -14.41 4.40
C ILE A 80 -14.12 -14.80 3.64
N GLU A 81 -13.03 -14.06 3.85
CA GLU A 81 -11.72 -14.39 3.29
C GLU A 81 -10.93 -15.24 4.27
N VAL A 82 -10.50 -16.43 3.82
CA VAL A 82 -9.58 -17.30 4.58
C VAL A 82 -8.16 -17.01 4.14
N ASP A 83 -7.39 -16.42 5.06
CA ASP A 83 -6.00 -16.04 4.87
C ASP A 83 -5.07 -16.84 5.80
N THR A 84 -3.85 -17.05 5.33
CA THR A 84 -2.81 -17.74 6.08
C THR A 84 -1.49 -17.03 5.97
N PHE A 85 -0.66 -17.21 6.98
CA PHE A 85 0.74 -16.80 6.94
C PHE A 85 1.64 -18.00 7.19
N CYS A 86 2.63 -18.19 6.31
CA CYS A 86 3.57 -19.31 6.28
C CYS A 86 2.98 -20.72 6.06
N LYS A 87 1.73 -20.82 5.60
CA LYS A 87 1.12 -22.08 5.15
C LYS A 87 0.24 -21.85 3.92
N HIS A 88 0.12 -22.84 3.04
CA HIS A 88 -0.83 -22.82 1.93
C HIS A 88 -1.99 -23.76 2.21
N PHE A 89 -3.22 -23.28 2.00
CA PHE A 89 -4.41 -24.11 2.02
C PHE A 89 -4.89 -24.44 0.60
N SER A 90 -5.28 -25.68 0.42
CA SER A 90 -6.08 -26.13 -0.71
C SER A 90 -7.46 -25.45 -0.70
N GLN A 91 -8.12 -25.46 -1.85
CA GLN A 91 -9.48 -24.91 -1.94
C GLN A 91 -10.46 -25.64 -1.02
N LYS A 92 -10.30 -26.96 -0.87
CA LYS A 92 -11.13 -27.77 0.03
C LYS A 92 -10.98 -27.33 1.49
N GLU A 93 -9.75 -27.21 1.98
CA GLU A 93 -9.50 -26.76 3.35
C GLU A 93 -10.06 -25.37 3.63
N LYS A 94 -10.03 -24.46 2.64
CA LYS A 94 -10.66 -23.14 2.78
C LYS A 94 -12.18 -23.26 2.93
N VAL A 95 -12.83 -24.12 2.14
CA VAL A 95 -14.28 -24.35 2.24
C VAL A 95 -14.63 -24.96 3.59
N ASP A 96 -13.92 -25.99 4.03
CA ASP A 96 -14.16 -26.64 5.33
C ASP A 96 -14.05 -25.63 6.49
N LYS A 97 -13.09 -24.70 6.41
CA LYS A 97 -12.94 -23.61 7.40
C LYS A 97 -14.08 -22.61 7.34
N LEU A 98 -14.59 -22.28 6.15
CA LEU A 98 -15.73 -21.39 6.00
C LEU A 98 -17.00 -21.99 6.60
N GLU A 99 -17.25 -23.28 6.37
CA GLU A 99 -18.41 -24.00 6.91
C GLU A 99 -18.41 -24.01 8.45
N ALA A 100 -17.24 -24.02 9.08
CA ALA A 100 -17.09 -23.92 10.52
C ALA A 100 -17.64 -22.59 11.11
N PHE A 101 -17.78 -21.54 10.30
CA PHE A 101 -18.34 -20.24 10.71
C PHE A 101 -19.86 -20.11 10.44
N SER A 102 -20.55 -21.20 10.07
CA SER A 102 -21.99 -21.21 9.78
C SER A 102 -22.90 -20.74 10.92
N TYR A 103 -22.41 -20.68 12.16
CA TYR A 103 -23.14 -20.16 13.31
C TYR A 103 -23.16 -18.62 13.40
N LEU A 104 -22.40 -17.92 12.55
CA LEU A 104 -22.43 -16.46 12.49
C LEU A 104 -23.82 -15.99 12.04
N PRO A 105 -24.35 -14.89 12.63
CA PRO A 105 -25.70 -14.40 12.31
C PRO A 105 -25.70 -13.60 10.99
N VAL A 106 -25.13 -14.15 9.92
CA VAL A 106 -25.03 -13.54 8.60
C VAL A 106 -26.23 -13.92 7.73
N ASP A 107 -27.19 -13.01 7.61
CA ASP A 107 -28.45 -13.28 6.90
C ASP A 107 -28.44 -12.85 5.42
N GLY A 108 -27.41 -12.09 5.01
CA GLY A 108 -27.30 -11.53 3.67
C GLY A 108 -26.78 -12.49 2.59
N PRO A 109 -26.85 -12.14 1.31
CA PRO A 109 -26.36 -13.00 0.23
C PRO A 109 -24.83 -13.05 0.16
N VAL A 110 -24.27 -14.17 -0.32
CA VAL A 110 -22.82 -14.29 -0.53
C VAL A 110 -22.43 -13.68 -1.88
N ASP A 111 -21.54 -12.68 -1.88
CA ASP A 111 -20.89 -12.13 -3.09
C ASP A 111 -19.36 -12.22 -2.98
N LEU A 112 -18.75 -13.04 -3.83
CA LEU A 112 -17.30 -13.25 -3.83
C LEU A 112 -16.51 -12.16 -4.57
N LYS A 113 -17.17 -11.33 -5.39
CA LYS A 113 -16.52 -10.32 -6.23
C LYS A 113 -16.59 -8.94 -5.61
N THR A 114 -17.79 -8.51 -5.21
CA THR A 114 -18.06 -7.12 -4.80
C THR A 114 -18.98 -7.05 -3.57
N PRO A 115 -18.61 -7.70 -2.46
CA PRO A 115 -19.46 -7.72 -1.27
C PRO A 115 -19.51 -6.34 -0.59
N ASP A 116 -20.64 -6.07 0.06
CA ASP A 116 -20.80 -4.90 0.94
C ASP A 116 -19.94 -5.04 2.20
N VAL A 117 -19.80 -6.26 2.71
CA VAL A 117 -19.02 -6.58 3.92
C VAL A 117 -18.06 -7.72 3.66
N THR A 118 -16.78 -7.51 3.96
CA THR A 118 -15.77 -8.57 3.96
C THR A 118 -15.39 -8.89 5.40
N PHE A 119 -15.56 -10.15 5.81
CA PHE A 119 -14.95 -10.69 7.01
C PHE A 119 -13.64 -11.38 6.65
N GLN A 120 -12.74 -11.48 7.62
CA GLN A 120 -11.46 -12.14 7.41
C GLN A 120 -11.17 -13.09 8.57
N TYR A 121 -10.83 -14.31 8.20
CA TYR A 121 -10.29 -15.33 9.09
C TYR A 121 -8.83 -15.54 8.75
N ILE A 122 -7.95 -15.42 9.75
CA ILE A 122 -6.50 -15.48 9.57
C ILE A 122 -5.92 -16.55 10.48
N GLU A 123 -5.06 -17.41 9.92
CA GLU A 123 -4.23 -18.33 10.69
C GLU A 123 -2.74 -18.00 10.56
N TYR A 124 -2.06 -17.84 11.70
CA TYR A 124 -0.64 -17.52 11.79
C TYR A 124 0.20 -18.75 12.18
N TYR A 125 1.07 -19.21 11.27
CA TYR A 125 1.94 -20.38 11.47
C TYR A 125 3.41 -20.03 11.75
N GLY A 126 3.70 -18.79 12.15
CA GLY A 126 5.07 -18.33 12.41
C GLY A 126 5.73 -17.68 11.20
N ILE A 127 7.02 -17.36 11.32
CA ILE A 127 7.79 -16.64 10.29
C ILE A 127 8.74 -17.52 9.47
N ILE A 128 8.96 -18.77 9.89
CA ILE A 128 9.92 -19.67 9.23
C ILE A 128 9.23 -20.34 8.03
N PRO A 129 9.63 -20.02 6.79
CA PRO A 129 9.06 -20.68 5.62
C PRO A 129 9.47 -22.16 5.59
N HIS A 130 8.65 -22.99 4.94
CA HIS A 130 8.92 -24.43 4.68
C HIS A 130 8.93 -25.38 5.89
N CYS A 131 8.72 -24.88 7.11
CA CYS A 131 8.53 -25.72 8.30
C CYS A 131 7.38 -25.19 9.19
N PRO A 132 6.15 -25.09 8.66
CA PRO A 132 5.02 -24.63 9.48
C PRO A 132 4.65 -25.72 10.51
N PRO A 133 4.25 -25.33 11.74
CA PRO A 133 3.68 -26.26 12.69
C PRO A 133 2.35 -26.84 12.16
N GLU A 134 1.93 -27.95 12.76
CA GLU A 134 0.66 -28.60 12.40
C GLU A 134 -0.55 -27.67 12.67
N GLN A 135 -0.54 -27.03 13.84
CA GLN A 135 -1.55 -26.07 14.30
C GLN A 135 -1.01 -24.64 14.25
N PRO A 136 -1.87 -23.63 13.99
CA PRO A 136 -1.46 -22.23 14.02
C PRO A 136 -1.10 -21.79 15.46
N TYR A 137 -0.19 -20.84 15.58
CA TYR A 137 0.15 -20.22 16.87
C TYR A 137 -0.95 -19.27 17.34
N GLU A 138 -1.54 -18.53 16.41
CA GLU A 138 -2.62 -17.59 16.67
C GLU A 138 -3.60 -17.58 15.50
N VAL A 139 -4.85 -17.34 15.83
CA VAL A 139 -5.94 -17.22 14.87
C VAL A 139 -6.75 -15.98 15.17
N PHE A 140 -7.22 -15.32 14.11
CA PHE A 140 -7.91 -14.04 14.18
C PHE A 140 -9.18 -14.09 13.36
N PHE A 141 -10.24 -13.48 13.86
CA PHE A 141 -11.46 -13.25 13.10
C PHE A 141 -11.93 -11.81 13.29
N GLY A 142 -12.36 -11.17 12.21
CA GLY A 142 -12.85 -9.81 12.27
C GLY A 142 -13.44 -9.31 10.96
N ARG A 143 -13.89 -8.06 10.98
CA ARG A 143 -14.44 -7.36 9.82
C ARG A 143 -13.36 -6.52 9.16
N TRP A 144 -13.24 -6.59 7.84
CA TRP A 144 -12.33 -5.75 7.07
C TRP A 144 -12.76 -4.28 7.13
N VAL A 145 -11.86 -3.41 7.56
CA VAL A 145 -12.13 -1.96 7.70
C VAL A 145 -11.50 -1.16 6.57
N ALA A 146 -10.23 -1.44 6.26
CA ALA A 146 -9.47 -0.66 5.30
C ALA A 146 -8.32 -1.48 4.70
N SER A 147 -7.94 -1.14 3.47
CA SER A 147 -6.76 -1.67 2.80
C SER A 147 -5.67 -0.62 2.76
N GLY A 148 -4.41 -1.03 2.83
CA GLY A 148 -3.30 -0.11 2.60
C GLY A 148 -3.15 0.28 1.12
N LEU A 149 -1.99 0.84 0.78
CA LEU A 149 -1.66 1.31 -0.56
C LEU A 149 -0.72 0.39 -1.34
N ARG A 150 -0.62 -0.89 -0.96
CA ARG A 150 0.31 -1.85 -1.57
C ARG A 150 0.11 -2.01 -3.08
N GLN A 151 -1.11 -1.83 -3.58
CA GLN A 151 -1.47 -1.79 -5.00
C GLN A 151 -0.70 -0.72 -5.79
N LEU A 152 -0.31 0.40 -5.16
CA LEU A 152 0.46 1.44 -5.82
C LEU A 152 1.85 0.96 -6.22
N ILE A 153 2.47 0.06 -5.44
CA ILE A 153 3.77 -0.53 -5.77
C ILE A 153 3.68 -1.25 -7.13
N LYS A 154 2.60 -2.02 -7.34
CA LYS A 154 2.35 -2.71 -8.61
C LYS A 154 2.03 -1.72 -9.74
N LYS A 155 1.17 -0.73 -9.48
CA LYS A 155 0.81 0.33 -10.45
C LYS A 155 2.05 1.08 -10.95
N LEU A 156 2.97 1.41 -10.04
CA LEU A 156 4.18 2.18 -10.31
C LEU A 156 5.38 1.33 -10.68
N SER A 157 5.19 0.02 -10.94
CA SER A 157 6.28 -0.91 -11.24
C SER A 157 7.18 -0.41 -12.36
N LEU A 158 8.50 -0.48 -12.14
CA LEU A 158 9.49 -0.15 -13.17
C LEU A 158 9.36 -1.06 -14.41
N LYS A 159 8.77 -2.26 -14.28
CA LYS A 159 8.55 -3.17 -15.41
C LYS A 159 7.66 -2.55 -16.48
N THR A 160 6.66 -1.77 -16.09
CA THR A 160 5.67 -1.15 -16.99
C THR A 160 5.87 0.35 -17.17
N ARG A 161 6.83 0.96 -16.47
CA ARG A 161 7.10 2.41 -16.55
C ARG A 161 7.67 2.80 -17.91
N LYS A 162 7.14 3.88 -18.50
CA LYS A 162 7.48 4.36 -19.84
C LYS A 162 8.94 4.78 -19.94
N PHE A 163 9.38 5.70 -19.09
CA PHE A 163 10.76 6.16 -19.06
C PHE A 163 11.47 5.65 -17.81
N ILE A 164 12.55 4.89 -18.02
CA ILE A 164 13.42 4.41 -16.95
C ILE A 164 14.90 4.70 -17.28
N GLY A 165 15.66 4.97 -16.22
CA GLY A 165 17.13 5.04 -16.23
C GLY A 165 17.73 3.95 -15.34
N ASN A 166 19.05 3.76 -15.42
CA ASN A 166 19.74 2.70 -14.68
C ASN A 166 19.66 2.87 -13.16
N THR A 167 19.53 4.11 -12.68
CA THR A 167 19.44 4.50 -11.27
C THR A 167 18.00 4.74 -10.81
N SER A 168 17.00 4.22 -11.53
CA SER A 168 15.60 4.40 -11.16
C SER A 168 15.31 3.78 -9.79
N MET A 169 14.89 4.60 -8.83
CA MET A 169 14.54 4.12 -7.49
C MET A 169 13.35 3.15 -7.52
N ASP A 170 13.39 2.14 -6.65
CA ASP A 170 12.30 1.18 -6.44
C ASP A 170 10.99 1.91 -6.05
N PRO A 171 9.82 1.50 -6.59
CA PRO A 171 8.56 2.17 -6.30
C PRO A 171 8.12 2.12 -4.84
N GLN A 172 8.35 1.01 -4.12
CA GLN A 172 7.99 0.90 -2.71
C GLN A 172 8.81 1.89 -1.88
N LEU A 173 10.13 1.91 -2.09
CA LEU A 173 11.00 2.84 -1.40
C LEU A 173 10.65 4.30 -1.71
N SER A 174 10.38 4.62 -2.98
CA SER A 174 9.97 5.97 -3.40
C SER A 174 8.70 6.44 -2.70
N LEU A 175 7.68 5.58 -2.58
CA LEU A 175 6.43 5.90 -1.87
C LEU A 175 6.66 6.06 -0.35
N LEU A 176 7.53 5.26 0.25
CA LEU A 176 7.92 5.40 1.66
C LEU A 176 8.65 6.73 1.91
N MET A 177 9.55 7.14 1.01
CA MET A 177 10.23 8.44 1.10
C MET A 177 9.25 9.61 1.00
N ALA A 178 8.27 9.54 0.10
CA ALA A 178 7.24 10.57 0.00
C ALA A 178 6.36 10.65 1.28
N ASN A 179 6.14 9.53 1.96
CA ASN A 179 5.52 9.52 3.29
C ASN A 179 6.41 10.12 4.37
N GLN A 180 7.72 9.82 4.37
CA GLN A 180 8.69 10.40 5.32
C GLN A 180 8.81 11.91 5.14
N ALA A 181 8.79 12.39 3.90
CA ALA A 181 8.74 13.80 3.54
C ALA A 181 7.38 14.45 3.84
N LYS A 182 6.39 13.69 4.33
CA LYS A 182 5.04 14.18 4.67
C LYS A 182 4.37 14.92 3.52
N VAL A 183 4.59 14.45 2.28
CA VAL A 183 3.99 15.07 1.09
C VAL A 183 2.47 15.01 1.19
N THR A 184 1.84 16.15 1.02
CA THR A 184 0.38 16.36 1.01
C THR A 184 -0.03 17.11 -0.24
N ASP A 185 -1.34 17.18 -0.49
CA ASP A 185 -1.86 17.96 -1.61
C ASP A 185 -1.41 19.43 -1.51
N GLY A 186 -0.84 19.94 -2.60
CA GLY A 186 -0.28 21.30 -2.64
C GLY A 186 1.17 21.42 -2.18
N SER A 187 1.80 20.35 -1.68
CA SER A 187 3.22 20.36 -1.34
C SER A 187 4.08 20.60 -2.59
N LEU A 188 5.05 21.51 -2.52
CA LEU A 188 6.09 21.64 -3.55
C LEU A 188 7.25 20.71 -3.22
N VAL A 189 7.56 19.77 -4.10
CA VAL A 189 8.57 18.72 -3.88
C VAL A 189 9.69 18.85 -4.89
N VAL A 190 10.91 18.97 -4.38
CA VAL A 190 12.15 19.11 -5.15
C VAL A 190 12.95 17.82 -5.04
N ASP A 191 13.28 17.22 -6.17
CA ASP A 191 14.31 16.16 -6.22
C ASP A 191 15.58 16.71 -6.90
N PRO A 192 16.65 17.01 -6.15
CA PRO A 192 17.86 17.59 -6.72
C PRO A 192 18.68 16.63 -7.58
N PHE A 193 18.34 15.34 -7.60
CA PHE A 193 18.99 14.28 -8.38
C PHE A 193 17.91 13.39 -9.00
N VAL A 194 17.06 14.00 -9.82
CA VAL A 194 15.77 13.43 -10.24
C VAL A 194 15.90 12.13 -11.02
N GLY A 195 16.98 11.95 -11.77
CA GLY A 195 17.12 10.77 -12.61
C GLY A 195 15.92 10.63 -13.57
N SER A 196 15.36 9.43 -13.62
CA SER A 196 14.14 9.11 -14.38
C SER A 196 12.83 9.56 -13.70
N GLY A 197 12.91 10.22 -12.54
CA GLY A 197 11.76 10.81 -11.82
C GLY A 197 11.00 9.85 -10.89
N SER A 198 11.64 8.79 -10.37
CA SER A 198 10.97 7.85 -9.45
C SER A 198 10.38 8.54 -8.22
N LEU A 199 11.12 9.44 -7.57
CA LEU A 199 10.65 10.13 -6.37
C LEU A 199 9.55 11.14 -6.69
N LEU A 200 9.64 11.84 -7.83
CA LEU A 200 8.58 12.74 -8.29
C LEU A 200 7.28 11.97 -8.56
N VAL A 201 7.35 10.80 -9.21
CA VAL A 201 6.17 9.96 -9.45
C VAL A 201 5.51 9.54 -8.13
N ALA A 202 6.30 9.19 -7.12
CA ALA A 202 5.77 8.86 -5.80
C ALA A 202 5.16 10.08 -5.09
N ALA A 203 5.81 11.24 -5.13
CA ALA A 203 5.32 12.48 -4.53
C ALA A 203 3.98 12.94 -5.13
N THR A 204 3.83 12.85 -6.46
CA THR A 204 2.56 13.20 -7.12
C THR A 204 1.40 12.30 -6.72
N GLN A 205 1.63 11.02 -6.38
CA GLN A 205 0.55 10.14 -5.87
C GLN A 205 -0.05 10.66 -4.56
N PHE A 206 0.70 11.46 -3.80
CA PHE A 206 0.27 12.08 -2.55
C PHE A 206 -0.11 13.55 -2.69
N GLY A 207 -0.25 14.03 -3.93
CA GLY A 207 -0.70 15.38 -4.25
C GLY A 207 0.41 16.44 -4.34
N GLY A 208 1.68 16.03 -4.30
CA GLY A 208 2.79 16.96 -4.47
C GLY A 208 2.88 17.51 -5.90
N TYR A 209 3.16 18.80 -6.02
CA TYR A 209 3.65 19.43 -7.24
C TYR A 209 5.15 19.26 -7.32
N VAL A 210 5.63 18.77 -8.46
CA VAL A 210 6.97 18.20 -8.57
C VAL A 210 7.81 18.93 -9.59
N TRP A 211 9.03 19.26 -9.19
CA TRP A 211 10.12 19.65 -10.09
C TRP A 211 11.39 18.90 -9.68
N GLY A 212 12.31 18.73 -10.63
CA GLY A 212 13.54 18.01 -10.37
C GLY A 212 14.72 18.56 -11.12
N THR A 213 15.92 18.26 -10.64
CA THR A 213 17.16 18.65 -11.31
C THR A 213 18.07 17.45 -11.49
N ASP A 214 18.84 17.44 -12.56
CA ASP A 214 19.93 16.48 -12.77
C ASP A 214 21.05 17.14 -13.57
N ILE A 215 22.29 16.71 -13.37
CA ILE A 215 23.42 17.21 -14.16
C ILE A 215 23.49 16.52 -15.53
N ASP A 216 22.97 15.29 -15.65
CA ASP A 216 23.03 14.52 -16.88
C ASP A 216 21.93 14.95 -17.86
N TYR A 217 22.29 15.88 -18.76
CA TYR A 217 21.45 16.34 -19.87
C TYR A 217 20.89 15.18 -20.72
N LEU A 218 21.71 14.17 -21.04
CA LEU A 218 21.30 13.10 -21.93
C LEU A 218 20.25 12.23 -21.25
N MET A 219 20.41 11.94 -19.96
CA MET A 219 19.45 11.16 -19.20
C MET A 219 18.14 11.93 -19.06
N LEU A 220 18.20 13.18 -18.63
CA LEU A 220 17.00 13.99 -18.37
C LEU A 220 16.10 14.17 -19.60
N HIS A 221 16.71 14.28 -20.77
CA HIS A 221 16.02 14.41 -22.05
C HIS A 221 15.80 13.07 -22.79
N GLY A 222 15.99 11.92 -22.12
CA GLY A 222 15.71 10.61 -22.71
C GLY A 222 16.59 10.27 -23.92
N ARG A 223 17.81 10.79 -23.97
CA ARG A 223 18.79 10.58 -25.06
C ARG A 223 19.85 9.52 -24.74
N THR A 224 19.86 9.00 -23.51
CA THR A 224 20.72 7.86 -23.14
C THR A 224 20.27 6.58 -23.82
N ARG A 225 21.15 5.57 -23.85
CA ARG A 225 20.74 4.22 -24.26
C ARG A 225 19.59 3.72 -23.37
N PRO A 226 18.62 2.97 -23.91
CA PRO A 226 17.58 2.35 -23.11
C PRO A 226 18.17 1.48 -22.00
N SER A 227 17.57 1.51 -20.81
CA SER A 227 17.97 0.62 -19.70
C SER A 227 17.43 -0.80 -19.87
N ARG A 228 16.41 -1.01 -20.72
CA ARG A 228 15.81 -2.32 -20.95
C ARG A 228 16.64 -3.10 -21.98
N ILE A 229 17.03 -4.33 -21.63
CA ILE A 229 17.82 -5.22 -22.49
C ILE A 229 17.17 -5.43 -23.87
N HIS A 230 15.85 -5.56 -23.91
CA HIS A 230 15.11 -5.81 -25.15
C HIS A 230 14.84 -4.56 -26.01
N GLN A 231 15.23 -3.37 -25.53
CA GLN A 231 14.97 -2.11 -26.21
C GLN A 231 16.27 -1.57 -26.79
N LYS A 232 16.37 -1.53 -28.13
CA LYS A 232 17.57 -1.05 -28.83
C LYS A 232 17.64 0.48 -28.91
N THR A 233 16.48 1.14 -29.00
CA THR A 233 16.34 2.59 -29.14
C THR A 233 15.20 3.09 -28.25
N ARG A 234 15.35 4.29 -27.66
CA ARG A 234 14.28 4.91 -26.87
C ARG A 234 13.16 5.41 -27.78
N ASP A 235 11.94 5.39 -27.29
CA ASP A 235 10.82 6.04 -27.97
C ASP A 235 10.98 7.56 -27.89
N ARG A 236 10.52 8.27 -28.93
CA ARG A 236 10.72 9.74 -29.03
C ARG A 236 10.05 10.53 -27.90
N ASP A 237 9.04 9.96 -27.27
CA ASP A 237 8.27 10.59 -26.21
C ASP A 237 8.63 10.09 -24.81
N GLU A 238 9.68 9.27 -24.66
CA GLU A 238 10.24 8.93 -23.35
C GLU A 238 10.79 10.16 -22.64
N SER A 239 10.27 10.46 -21.47
CA SER A 239 10.71 11.57 -20.61
C SER A 239 10.15 11.41 -19.19
N VAL A 240 10.67 12.20 -18.25
CA VAL A 240 10.10 12.30 -16.90
C VAL A 240 8.62 12.73 -16.97
N ARG A 241 8.28 13.71 -17.83
CA ARG A 241 6.90 14.13 -18.09
C ARG A 241 6.02 12.97 -18.58
N ALA A 242 6.55 12.09 -19.43
CA ALA A 242 5.80 10.93 -19.93
C ALA A 242 5.43 9.92 -18.82
N ASN A 243 6.29 9.77 -17.81
CA ASN A 243 5.94 9.00 -16.61
C ASN A 243 4.75 9.63 -15.88
N MET A 244 4.70 10.96 -15.75
CA MET A 244 3.58 11.66 -15.11
C MET A 244 2.29 11.50 -15.91
N LYS A 245 2.37 11.61 -17.24
CA LYS A 245 1.24 11.33 -18.15
C LYS A 245 0.72 9.91 -17.97
N GLN A 246 1.61 8.91 -17.97
CA GLN A 246 1.23 7.49 -17.82
C GLN A 246 0.37 7.24 -16.56
N TYR A 247 0.64 7.96 -15.47
CA TYR A 247 -0.06 7.78 -14.21
C TYR A 247 -1.18 8.81 -13.97
N ASN A 248 -1.55 9.59 -14.98
CA ASN A 248 -2.55 10.67 -14.93
C ASN A 248 -2.22 11.80 -13.94
N MET A 249 -0.92 12.12 -13.78
CA MET A 249 -0.41 13.12 -12.84
C MET A 249 0.32 14.28 -13.50
N GLU A 250 0.19 14.45 -14.83
CA GLU A 250 0.88 15.53 -15.55
C GLU A 250 0.49 16.93 -15.02
N HIS A 251 -0.74 17.13 -14.58
CA HIS A 251 -1.19 18.41 -14.00
C HIS A 251 -0.42 18.85 -12.74
N ARG A 252 0.36 17.95 -12.14
CA ARG A 252 1.22 18.22 -10.96
C ARG A 252 2.69 18.32 -11.32
N TYR A 253 3.04 18.06 -12.57
CA TYR A 253 4.41 18.15 -13.06
C TYR A 253 4.72 19.59 -13.46
N MET A 254 5.70 20.19 -12.79
CA MET A 254 6.17 21.53 -13.11
C MET A 254 7.20 21.45 -14.22
N ASP A 255 8.44 21.04 -13.90
CA ASP A 255 9.44 20.72 -14.91
C ASP A 255 10.64 19.94 -14.37
N VAL A 256 11.56 19.59 -15.25
CA VAL A 256 12.92 19.16 -14.90
C VAL A 256 13.95 20.08 -15.52
N LEU A 257 15.01 20.37 -14.77
CA LEU A 257 16.07 21.29 -15.19
C LEU A 257 17.44 20.61 -15.18
N VAL A 258 18.28 20.96 -16.15
CA VAL A 258 19.67 20.52 -16.15
C VAL A 258 20.47 21.49 -15.29
N THR A 259 20.88 21.04 -14.11
CA THR A 259 21.63 21.87 -13.16
C THR A 259 22.67 21.03 -12.43
N ASP A 260 23.84 21.61 -12.18
CA ASP A 260 24.74 21.05 -11.19
C ASP A 260 24.25 21.43 -9.78
N PHE A 261 24.07 20.46 -8.90
CA PHE A 261 23.66 20.67 -7.51
C PHE A 261 24.61 21.62 -6.75
N ALA A 262 25.90 21.65 -7.13
CA ALA A 262 26.88 22.57 -6.54
C ALA A 262 26.66 24.04 -6.98
N THR A 263 25.82 24.28 -7.98
CA THR A 263 25.57 25.61 -8.55
C THR A 263 24.17 26.11 -8.18
N PRO A 264 24.02 27.32 -7.61
CA PRO A 264 22.71 27.86 -7.26
C PRO A 264 21.79 28.00 -8.48
N ILE A 265 20.54 27.53 -8.39
CA ILE A 265 19.55 27.66 -9.48
C ILE A 265 19.37 29.13 -9.94
N SER A 266 19.58 30.09 -9.04
CA SER A 266 19.53 31.52 -9.36
C SER A 266 20.53 31.95 -10.44
N SER A 267 21.64 31.25 -10.62
CA SER A 267 22.62 31.59 -11.67
C SER A 267 22.16 31.23 -13.08
N LEU A 268 21.19 30.31 -13.22
CA LEU A 268 20.64 29.89 -14.51
C LEU A 268 19.67 30.92 -15.09
N ILE A 269 18.91 31.60 -14.22
CA ILE A 269 17.97 32.67 -14.62
C ILE A 269 18.72 33.87 -15.22
N THR A 270 19.93 34.14 -14.74
CA THR A 270 20.77 35.25 -15.22
C THR A 270 21.43 34.97 -16.57
N MET A 271 21.58 33.70 -16.98
CA MET A 271 22.21 33.32 -18.24
C MET A 271 21.32 33.50 -19.47
N GLN A 272 20.00 33.61 -19.33
CA GLN A 272 19.09 33.87 -20.46
C GLN A 272 18.97 35.35 -20.85
N LYS A 273 19.73 36.26 -20.22
CA LYS A 273 19.73 37.71 -20.51
C LYS A 273 20.97 38.22 -21.25
N LYS A 274 21.70 37.36 -21.97
CA LYS A 274 22.77 37.79 -22.88
C LYS A 274 22.58 37.22 -24.27
#